data_AF-A0A7J8R7X8-F1
#
_entry.id   AF-A0A7J8R7X8-F1
#
_cell.length_a   1.000
_cell.length_b   1.000
_cell.length_c   1.000
_cell.angle_alpha   90.00
_cell.angle_beta   90.00
_cell.angle_gamma   90.00
#
_symmetry.space_group_name_H-M   'P 1'
#
loop_
_entity.id
_entity.type
_entity.pdbx_description
1 polymer ?
#
loop_
_entity_poly.entity_id
_entity_poly.type
_entity_poly.pdbx_seq_one_letter_code
_entity_poly.pdbx_strand_id
1 'polypeptide(L)'
;MGGDICLTATFRDFINVDVWIMKEYGVKESWIKLVSYYEPESIPASPFPVPLAFSKNGDKVLLFIAYKWCHSATRTDKFVWYDLESQRVEKVEIRGIPASFDVDLYVDSLVPLNTNDL
;
A
#
# COMPACT_ATOMS: atom_id res chain seq x y z
N MET A 1 -10.88 -19.50 -0.93
CA MET A 1 -10.45 -18.12 -1.25
C MET A 1 -10.31 -17.40 0.07
N GLY A 2 -9.10 -17.24 0.58
CA GLY A 2 -8.84 -16.61 1.88
C GLY A 2 -7.76 -15.56 1.66
N GLY A 3 -8.18 -14.33 1.39
CA GLY A 3 -7.30 -13.19 1.17
C GLY A 3 -8.02 -11.93 1.63
N ASP A 4 -7.28 -11.00 2.21
CA ASP A 4 -7.79 -9.71 2.66
C ASP A 4 -7.81 -8.73 1.47
N ILE A 5 -8.82 -7.85 1.39
CA ILE A 5 -8.83 -6.76 0.40
C ILE A 5 -8.14 -5.53 0.99
N CYS A 6 -7.25 -4.92 0.22
CA CYS A 6 -6.59 -3.68 0.61
C CYS A 6 -7.04 -2.48 -0.23
N LEU A 7 -7.21 -1.33 0.42
CA LEU A 7 -7.54 -0.06 -0.19
C LEU A 7 -6.59 1.03 0.34
N THR A 8 -5.89 1.71 -0.57
CA THR A 8 -5.14 2.93 -0.24
C THR A 8 -5.99 4.14 -0.59
N ALA A 9 -6.19 5.05 0.37
CA ALA A 9 -6.80 6.34 0.15
C ALA A 9 -5.76 7.46 0.33
N THR A 10 -5.47 8.18 -0.76
CA THR A 10 -4.57 9.33 -0.77
C THR A 10 -5.38 10.61 -0.93
N PHE A 11 -5.24 11.54 0.01
CA PHE A 11 -5.85 12.86 -0.08
C PHE A 11 -4.83 13.82 -0.70
N ARG A 12 -5.24 14.66 -1.66
CA ARG A 12 -4.32 15.55 -2.40
C ARG A 12 -4.07 16.88 -1.69
N ASP A 13 -5.01 17.32 -0.87
CA ASP A 13 -4.96 18.64 -0.22
C ASP A 13 -4.09 18.64 1.06
N PHE A 14 -3.76 17.45 1.56
CA PHE A 14 -2.83 17.22 2.67
C PHE A 14 -2.04 15.96 2.35
N ILE A 15 -0.76 15.85 2.72
CA ILE A 15 -0.02 14.58 2.62
C ILE A 15 -0.47 13.67 3.78
N ASN A 16 -1.76 13.33 3.76
CA ASN A 16 -2.38 12.34 4.60
C ASN A 16 -2.58 11.09 3.76
N VAL A 17 -1.92 10.01 4.16
CA VAL A 17 -2.20 8.71 3.59
C VAL A 17 -2.76 7.80 4.65
N ASP A 18 -3.96 7.30 4.35
CA ASP A 18 -4.56 6.22 5.11
C ASP A 18 -4.55 4.94 4.27
N VAL A 19 -4.04 3.87 4.86
CA VAL A 19 -4.15 2.52 4.30
C VAL A 19 -5.16 1.73 5.11
N TRP A 20 -6.16 1.18 4.42
CA TRP A 20 -7.23 0.39 5.02
C TRP A 20 -7.20 -1.04 4.47
N ILE A 21 -7.60 -2.00 5.31
CA ILE A 21 -7.76 -3.40 4.91
C ILE A 21 -9.10 -3.93 5.40
N MET A 22 -9.77 -4.72 4.58
CA MET A 22 -10.99 -5.44 4.89
C MET A 22 -10.62 -6.86 5.29
N LYS A 23 -10.85 -7.21 6.56
CA LYS A 23 -10.55 -8.54 7.11
C LYS A 23 -11.58 -9.60 6.72
N GLU A 24 -12.82 -9.19 6.46
CA GLU A 24 -13.89 -10.08 6.04
C GLU A 24 -14.60 -9.50 4.82
N TYR A 25 -14.55 -10.25 3.72
CA TYR A 25 -15.04 -9.76 2.44
C TYR A 25 -16.53 -9.38 2.50
N GLY A 26 -16.85 -8.17 2.03
CA GLY A 26 -18.22 -7.64 2.01
C GLY A 26 -18.76 -7.13 3.35
N VAL A 27 -18.02 -7.30 4.45
CA VAL A 27 -18.43 -6.83 5.78
C VAL A 27 -17.84 -5.45 6.04
N LYS A 28 -18.69 -4.43 6.08
CA LYS A 28 -18.28 -3.02 6.28
C LYS A 28 -17.56 -2.80 7.61
N GLU A 29 -17.96 -3.51 8.65
CA GLU A 29 -17.40 -3.38 9.99
C GLU A 29 -16.02 -4.03 10.11
N SER A 30 -15.60 -4.82 9.11
CA SER A 30 -14.28 -5.48 9.09
C SER A 30 -13.15 -4.60 8.54
N TRP A 31 -13.47 -3.39 8.07
CA TRP A 31 -12.47 -2.42 7.66
C TRP A 31 -11.67 -1.93 8.87
N ILE A 32 -10.36 -2.17 8.84
CA ILE A 32 -9.43 -1.65 9.83
C ILE A 32 -8.43 -0.71 9.15
N LYS A 33 -8.11 0.40 9.83
CA LYS A 33 -7.04 1.31 9.40
C LYS A 33 -5.70 0.73 9.84
N LEU A 34 -4.81 0.45 8.89
CA LEU A 34 -3.47 -0.11 9.16
C LEU A 34 -2.42 0.98 9.34
N VAL A 35 -2.47 2.00 8.48
CA VAL A 35 -1.48 3.07 8.44
C VAL A 35 -2.23 4.38 8.40
N SER A 36 -1.78 5.33 9.22
CA SER A 36 -2.12 6.75 9.08
C SER A 36 -0.81 7.52 9.13
N TYR A 37 -0.46 8.15 8.01
CA TYR A 37 0.76 8.93 7.90
C TYR A 37 0.41 10.36 7.49
N TYR A 38 1.02 11.31 8.20
CA TYR A 38 0.94 12.74 7.91
C TYR A 38 2.33 13.28 7.65
N GLU A 39 2.56 13.85 6.45
CA GLU A 39 3.74 14.66 6.17
C GLU A 39 3.34 16.15 6.24
N PRO A 40 3.90 16.93 7.19
CA PRO A 40 3.48 18.31 7.43
C PRO A 40 3.90 19.30 6.33
N GLU A 41 4.77 18.93 5.40
CA GLU A 41 5.25 19.81 4.34
C GLU A 41 4.51 19.53 3.02
N SER A 42 3.97 20.58 2.39
CA SER A 42 3.32 20.51 1.08
C SER A 42 4.35 20.24 -0.01
N ILE A 43 4.76 18.99 -0.16
CA ILE A 43 5.66 18.57 -1.22
C ILE A 43 4.81 18.38 -2.50
N PRO A 44 5.20 19.00 -3.64
CA PRO A 44 4.47 18.88 -4.92
C PRO A 44 4.46 17.46 -5.52
N ALA A 45 5.03 16.48 -4.82
CA ALA A 45 5.02 15.06 -5.14
C ALA A 45 4.58 14.28 -3.91
N SER A 46 3.26 14.13 -3.74
CA SER A 46 2.69 13.34 -2.65
C SER A 46 3.06 11.86 -2.83
N PRO A 47 3.67 11.21 -1.84
CA PRO A 47 3.95 9.78 -1.90
C PRO A 47 2.65 8.98 -2.02
N PHE A 48 2.63 8.00 -2.92
CA PHE A 48 1.57 7.01 -3.01
C PHE A 48 2.07 5.68 -2.41
N PRO A 49 1.77 5.39 -1.13
CA PRO A 49 2.12 4.11 -0.53
C PRO A 49 1.19 3.01 -1.05
N VAL A 50 1.80 1.98 -1.60
CA VAL A 50 1.13 0.76 -2.05
C VAL A 50 1.53 -0.38 -1.11
N PRO A 51 0.61 -0.91 -0.30
CA PRO A 51 0.88 -2.07 0.53
C PRO A 51 0.98 -3.34 -0.32
N LEU A 52 2.07 -4.08 -0.15
CA LEU A 52 2.40 -5.24 -0.99
C LEU A 52 2.27 -6.56 -0.25
N ALA A 53 2.63 -6.58 1.03
CA ALA A 53 2.66 -7.81 1.82
C ALA A 53 2.64 -7.51 3.32
N PHE A 54 2.21 -8.49 4.10
CA PHE A 54 2.49 -8.55 5.52
C PHE A 54 3.79 -9.33 5.77
N SER A 55 4.49 -9.02 6.87
CA SER A 55 5.53 -9.90 7.40
C SER A 55 4.93 -11.26 7.77
N LYS A 56 5.80 -12.27 7.91
CA LYS A 56 5.37 -13.62 8.32
C LYS A 56 4.57 -13.64 9.62
N ASN A 57 4.86 -12.72 10.54
CA ASN A 57 4.19 -12.63 11.84
C ASN A 57 2.98 -11.68 11.81
N GLY A 58 2.74 -10.98 10.70
CA GLY A 58 1.63 -10.03 10.55
C GLY A 58 1.82 -8.71 11.29
N ASP A 59 2.99 -8.48 11.90
CA ASP A 59 3.33 -7.29 12.69
C ASP A 59 3.85 -6.12 11.84
N LYS A 60 4.22 -6.38 10.57
CA LYS A 60 4.71 -5.35 9.66
C LYS A 60 4.03 -5.42 8.30
N VAL A 61 3.93 -4.28 7.64
CA VAL A 61 3.43 -4.14 6.26
C VAL A 61 4.56 -3.65 5.37
N LEU A 62 4.82 -4.33 4.26
CA LEU A 62 5.72 -3.88 3.22
C LEU A 62 4.99 -2.86 2.37
N LEU A 63 5.49 -1.63 2.35
CA LEU A 63 4.97 -0.55 1.52
C LEU A 63 5.96 -0.24 0.40
N PHE A 64 5.43 -0.11 -0.81
CA PHE A 64 6.11 0.57 -1.91
C PHE A 64 5.69 2.03 -1.93
N ILE A 65 6.63 2.94 -1.75
CA ILE A 65 6.39 4.38 -1.78
C ILE A 65 6.74 4.90 -3.17
N ALA A 66 5.71 5.15 -3.98
CA ALA A 66 5.88 5.70 -5.32
C ALA A 66 5.85 7.24 -5.28
N TYR A 67 6.81 7.87 -5.96
CA TYR A 67 6.86 9.31 -6.18
C TYR A 67 6.54 9.64 -7.64
N LYS A 68 5.40 9.12 -8.14
CA LYS A 68 4.90 9.49 -9.47
C LYS A 68 4.74 11.01 -9.50
N TRP A 69 5.18 11.65 -10.59
CA TRP A 69 5.11 13.11 -10.84
C TRP A 69 6.19 14.00 -10.21
N CYS A 70 7.23 13.44 -9.56
CA CYS A 70 8.39 14.22 -9.12
C CYS A 70 9.50 14.23 -10.19
N HIS A 71 9.81 15.40 -10.76
CA HIS A 71 11.05 15.58 -11.54
C HIS A 71 12.29 15.84 -10.65
N SER A 72 12.19 15.60 -9.34
CA SER A 72 13.33 15.78 -8.43
C SER A 72 14.19 14.52 -8.39
N ALA A 73 15.44 14.64 -8.82
CA ALA A 73 16.45 13.59 -8.74
C ALA A 73 16.74 13.08 -7.31
N THR A 74 16.17 13.72 -6.28
CA THR A 74 16.39 13.38 -4.87
C THR A 74 15.37 12.41 -4.28
N ARG A 75 14.27 12.10 -4.96
CA ARG A 75 13.22 11.20 -4.46
C ARG A 75 13.07 10.01 -5.39
N THR A 76 13.62 8.87 -4.95
CA THR A 76 13.47 7.59 -5.63
C THR A 76 12.40 6.77 -4.97
N ASP A 77 11.67 6.00 -5.78
CA ASP A 77 10.76 4.98 -5.30
C ASP A 77 11.52 4.00 -4.38
N LYS A 78 10.84 3.52 -3.34
CA LYS A 78 11.49 2.72 -2.30
C LYS A 78 10.53 1.76 -1.62
N PHE A 79 11.10 0.68 -1.10
CA PHE A 79 10.43 -0.25 -0.22
C PHE A 79 10.74 0.08 1.24
N VAL A 80 9.71 0.04 2.07
CA VAL A 80 9.85 0.21 3.52
C VAL A 80 8.99 -0.81 4.26
N TRP A 81 9.46 -1.28 5.41
CA TRP A 81 8.62 -1.96 6.38
C TRP A 81 7.99 -0.91 7.28
N TYR A 82 6.67 -0.99 7.46
CA TYR A 82 5.95 -0.25 8.48
C TYR A 82 5.57 -1.21 9.60
N ASP A 83 6.09 -0.96 10.80
CA ASP A 83 5.79 -1.72 12.00
C ASP A 83 4.47 -1.25 12.61
N LEU A 84 3.49 -2.15 12.71
CA LEU A 84 2.12 -1.81 13.10
C LEU A 84 2.00 -1.47 14.59
N GLU A 85 2.86 -2.04 15.42
CA GLU A 85 2.84 -1.82 16.87
C GLU A 85 3.50 -0.48 17.23
N SER A 86 4.72 -0.27 16.75
CA SER A 86 5.51 0.91 17.05
C SER A 86 5.24 2.10 16.13
N GLN A 87 4.52 1.87 15.02
CA GLN A 87 4.23 2.86 13.97
C GLN A 87 5.50 3.44 13.33
N ARG A 88 6.58 2.66 13.27
CA ARG A 88 7.88 3.08 12.73
C ARG A 88 8.12 2.55 11.34
N VAL A 89 8.86 3.34 10.57
CA VAL A 89 9.31 2.99 9.22
C VAL A 89 10.74 2.49 9.26
N GLU A 90 10.96 1.29 8.72
CA GLU A 90 12.27 0.68 8.53
C GLU A 90 12.61 0.61 7.03
N LYS A 91 13.84 0.97 6.66
CA LYS A 91 14.29 0.92 5.27
C LYS A 91 14.50 -0.53 4.83
N VAL A 92 14.09 -0.84 3.60
CA VAL A 92 14.34 -2.14 2.99
C VAL A 92 15.30 -1.98 1.83
N GLU A 93 16.36 -2.78 1.83
CA GLU A 93 17.24 -2.93 0.68
C GLU A 93 16.89 -4.24 -0.03
N ILE A 94 16.49 -4.14 -1.30
CA ILE A 94 16.26 -5.30 -2.16
C ILE A 94 17.28 -5.22 -3.29
N ARG A 95 18.14 -6.24 -3.37
CA ARG A 95 19.21 -6.29 -4.38
C ARG A 95 18.66 -6.78 -5.71
N GLY A 96 19.22 -6.26 -6.81
CA GLY A 96 18.86 -6.70 -8.17
C GLY A 96 17.57 -6.10 -8.73
N ILE A 97 17.00 -5.08 -8.08
CA ILE A 97 15.83 -4.36 -8.60
C ILE A 97 16.26 -3.46 -9.78
N PRO A 98 15.47 -3.41 -10.88
CA PRO A 98 15.69 -2.47 -11.98
C PRO A 98 15.70 -1.01 -11.54
N ALA A 99 16.40 -0.15 -12.28
CA ALA A 99 16.43 1.29 -11.99
C ALA A 99 15.04 1.97 -12.08
N SER A 100 14.10 1.36 -12.82
CA SER A 100 12.71 1.78 -12.92
C SER A 100 11.80 0.56 -13.02
N PHE A 101 10.74 0.52 -12.24
CA PHE A 101 9.70 -0.49 -12.28
C PHE A 101 8.38 0.14 -11.85
N ASP A 102 7.25 -0.46 -12.21
CA ASP A 102 5.94 -0.08 -11.70
C ASP A 102 5.38 -1.21 -10.84
N VAL A 103 4.44 -0.88 -9.97
CA VAL A 103 3.77 -1.83 -9.09
C VAL A 103 2.28 -1.77 -9.36
N ASP A 104 1.76 -2.86 -9.91
CA ASP A 104 0.34 -3.03 -10.18
C ASP A 104 -0.30 -3.91 -9.11
N LEU A 105 -1.42 -3.45 -8.56
CA LEU A 105 -2.26 -4.26 -7.68
C LEU A 105 -3.17 -5.14 -8.54
N TYR A 106 -2.94 -6.45 -8.49
CA TYR A 106 -3.85 -7.40 -9.11
C TYR A 106 -5.09 -7.58 -8.22
N VAL A 107 -6.23 -7.09 -8.70
CA VAL A 107 -7.53 -7.37 -8.09
C VAL A 107 -8.14 -8.51 -8.89
N ASP A 108 -8.14 -9.71 -8.32
CA ASP A 108 -8.87 -10.82 -8.92
C ASP A 108 -10.38 -10.49 -8.95
N SER A 109 -11.08 -10.97 -9.98
CA SER A 109 -12.52 -10.73 -10.10
C SER A 109 -13.24 -11.34 -8.90
N LEU A 110 -13.87 -10.49 -8.10
CA LEU A 110 -14.69 -10.91 -6.95
C LEU A 110 -16.04 -11.52 -7.38
N VAL A 111 -16.30 -11.58 -8.69
CA VAL A 111 -17.43 -12.30 -9.26
C VAL A 111 -17.00 -13.75 -9.48
N PRO A 112 -17.65 -14.74 -8.85
CA PRO A 112 -17.44 -16.13 -9.21
C PRO A 112 -17.71 -16.30 -10.70
N LEU A 113 -16.78 -16.92 -11.43
CA LEU A 113 -17.10 -17.41 -12.77
C LEU A 113 -18.16 -18.49 -12.59
N ASN A 114 -19.44 -18.11 -12.76
CA ASN A 114 -20.52 -19.08 -12.86
C ASN A 114 -20.19 -20.00 -14.03
N THR A 115 -19.71 -21.19 -13.71
CA THR A 115 -19.41 -22.26 -14.67
C THR A 115 -20.68 -23.04 -15.01
N ASN A 116 -21.80 -22.34 -15.20
CA ASN A 116 -23.11 -22.94 -15.46
C ASN A 116 -23.97 -22.11 -16.45
N ASP A 117 -23.36 -21.56 -17.49
CA ASP A 117 -24.10 -21.24 -18.72
C ASP A 117 -23.61 -22.16 -19.84
N LEU A 118 -24.10 -23.41 -19.81
CA LEU A 118 -24.58 -24.25 -20.93
C LEU A 118 -24.98 -25.64 -20.44
#